data_AF-A0A950G878-F1
#
_entry.id   AF-A0A950G878-F1
#
_cell.length_a   1.000
_cell.length_b   1.000
_cell.length_c   1.000
_cell.angle_alpha   90.00
_cell.angle_beta   90.00
_cell.angle_gamma   90.00
#
_symmetry.space_group_name_H-M   'P 1'
#
loop_
_entity.id
_entity.type
_entity.pdbx_description
1 polymer ?
#
loop_
_entity_poly.entity_id
_entity_poly.type
_entity_poly.pdbx_seq_one_letter_code
_entity_poly.pdbx_strand_id
1 'polypeptide(L)'
;MAEADVAALMREAMMVMLKLGGPPLLVGVAVGVIVSFVQAITQINESALAFAPKALAVCAALVLLGPFMLAVLSDYTRQLFDKLIAIGGS
;
A
#
# COMPACT_ATOMS: atom_id res chain seq x y z
N MET A 1 -30.64 -4.71 4.82
CA MET A 1 -29.18 -4.48 4.88
C MET A 1 -28.79 -4.52 6.35
N ALA A 2 -28.23 -5.65 6.81
CA ALA A 2 -27.81 -5.77 8.19
C ALA A 2 -26.54 -4.95 8.42
N GLU A 3 -26.40 -4.28 9.56
CA GLU A 3 -25.18 -3.54 9.93
C GLU A 3 -23.91 -4.41 9.81
N ALA A 4 -24.07 -5.74 9.96
CA ALA A 4 -23.02 -6.74 9.79
C ALA A 4 -22.44 -6.79 8.36
N ASP A 5 -23.24 -6.57 7.31
CA ASP A 5 -22.76 -6.59 5.92
C ASP A 5 -21.86 -5.40 5.61
N VAL A 6 -22.21 -4.22 6.16
CA VAL A 6 -21.41 -3.00 6.01
C VAL A 6 -20.07 -3.15 6.73
N ALA A 7 -20.09 -3.70 7.95
CA ALA A 7 -18.87 -3.96 8.72
C ALA A 7 -17.94 -4.97 8.02
N ALA A 8 -18.49 -6.03 7.43
CA ALA A 8 -17.72 -7.00 6.65
C ALA A 8 -17.08 -6.36 5.42
N LEU A 9 -17.82 -5.51 4.71
CA LEU A 9 -17.31 -4.79 3.54
C LEU A 9 -16.17 -3.82 3.91
N MET A 10 -16.32 -3.08 5.01
CA MET A 10 -15.27 -2.19 5.50
C MET A 10 -14.00 -2.95 5.88
N ARG A 11 -14.14 -4.11 6.53
CA ARG A 11 -12.99 -4.97 6.86
C ARG A 11 -12.27 -5.44 5.61
N GLU A 12 -13.01 -5.82 4.57
CA GLU A 12 -12.45 -6.22 3.28
C GLU A 12 -11.69 -5.09 2.59
N ALA A 13 -12.28 -3.89 2.56
CA ALA A 13 -11.63 -2.69 2.05
C ALA A 13 -10.31 -2.37 2.79
N MET A 14 -10.29 -2.47 4.13
CA MET A 14 -9.09 -2.28 4.92
C MET A 14 -8.00 -3.31 4.59
N MET A 15 -8.37 -4.57 4.39
CA MET A 15 -7.41 -5.61 4.00
C MET A 15 -6.80 -5.34 2.62
N VAL A 16 -7.60 -4.84 1.68
CA VAL A 16 -7.12 -4.42 0.35
C VAL A 16 -6.18 -3.22 0.46
N MET A 17 -6.54 -2.19 1.23
CA MET A 17 -5.65 -1.04 1.49
C MET A 17 -4.33 -1.48 2.10
N LEU A 18 -4.35 -2.41 3.06
CA LEU A 18 -3.15 -2.95 3.68
C LEU A 18 -2.26 -3.71 2.67
N LYS A 19 -2.86 -4.51 1.78
CA LYS A 19 -2.13 -5.22 0.72
C LYS A 19 -1.50 -4.27 -0.31
N LEU A 20 -2.16 -3.16 -0.62
CA LEU A 20 -1.65 -2.15 -1.55
C LEU A 20 -0.57 -1.28 -0.90
N GLY A 21 -0.82 -0.77 0.31
CA GLY A 21 0.08 0.16 0.99
C GLY A 21 1.23 -0.51 1.75
N GLY A 22 1.03 -1.73 2.24
CA GLY A 22 1.98 -2.43 3.10
C GLY A 22 3.36 -2.65 2.47
N PRO A 23 3.45 -3.27 1.27
CA PRO A 23 4.73 -3.51 0.61
C PRO A 23 5.56 -2.24 0.33
N PRO A 24 5.03 -1.16 -0.29
CA PRO A 24 5.82 0.05 -0.51
C PRO A 24 6.17 0.79 0.80
N LEU A 25 5.31 0.75 1.82
CA LEU A 25 5.63 1.29 3.14
C LEU A 25 6.79 0.54 3.80
N LEU A 26 6.79 -0.79 3.74
CA LEU A 26 7.89 -1.62 4.27
C LEU A 26 9.21 -1.28 3.61
N VAL A 27 9.24 -1.13 2.28
CA VAL A 27 10.44 -0.70 1.55
C VAL A 27 10.89 0.68 2.00
N GLY A 28 9.95 1.63 2.10
CA GLY A 28 10.26 3.00 2.53
C GLY A 28 10.82 3.07 3.96
N VAL A 29 10.31 2.23 4.87
CA VAL A 29 10.82 2.13 6.25
C VAL A 29 12.22 1.50 6.26
N ALA A 30 12.41 0.36 5.58
CA ALA A 30 13.70 -0.33 5.53
C ALA A 30 14.81 0.57 4.98
N VAL A 31 14.55 1.24 3.85
CA VAL A 31 15.52 2.16 3.25
C VAL A 31 15.72 3.41 4.11
N GLY A 32 14.66 3.95 4.71
CA GLY A 32 14.78 5.08 5.64
C GLY A 32 15.68 4.78 6.84
N VAL A 33 15.59 3.58 7.40
CA VAL A 33 16.46 3.13 8.51
C VAL A 33 17.91 2.96 8.06
N ILE A 34 18.14 2.36 6.88
CA ILE A 34 19.49 2.20 6.35
C ILE A 34 20.15 3.57 6.12
N VAL A 35 19.42 4.50 5.51
CA VAL A 35 19.92 5.85 5.21
C VAL A 35 20.18 6.63 6.50
N SER A 36 19.29 6.58 7.50
CA SER A 36 19.51 7.28 8.77
C SER A 36 20.71 6.75 9.54
N PHE A 37 20.98 5.43 9.45
CA PHE A 37 22.19 4.84 10.03
C PHE A 37 23.46 5.33 9.32
N VAL A 38 23.47 5.36 7.99
CA VAL A 38 24.61 5.88 7.20
C VAL A 38 24.86 7.36 7.48
N GLN A 39 23.80 8.15 7.63
CA GLN A 39 23.89 9.56 8.01
C GLN A 39 24.48 9.75 9.41
N ALA A 40 24.07 8.93 10.37
CA ALA A 40 24.58 8.98 11.73
C ALA A 40 26.09 8.67 11.81
N ILE A 41 26.57 7.64 11.10
CA ILE A 41 27.99 7.25 11.15
C ILE A 41 28.91 8.22 10.36
N THR A 42 28.40 8.88 9.32
CA THR A 42 29.16 9.85 8.52
C THR A 42 29.07 11.28 9.05
N GLN A 43 28.21 11.53 10.04
CA GLN A 43 27.88 12.86 10.58
C GLN A 43 27.33 13.85 9.54
N ILE A 44 26.82 13.35 8.40
CA ILE A 44 26.18 14.17 7.37
C ILE A 44 24.67 14.23 7.64
N ASN A 45 24.18 15.39 8.08
CA ASN A 45 22.76 15.63 8.35
C ASN A 45 22.12 16.54 7.27
N GLU A 46 22.29 16.16 6.02
CA GLU A 46 21.70 16.83 4.85
C GLU A 46 20.31 16.25 4.55
N SER A 47 19.27 17.04 4.77
CA SER A 47 17.87 16.61 4.60
C SER A 47 17.53 16.15 3.18
N ALA A 48 18.17 16.73 2.16
CA ALA A 48 18.01 16.32 0.77
C ALA A 48 18.57 14.91 0.50
N LEU A 49 19.72 14.57 1.11
CA LEU A 49 20.38 13.28 0.96
C LEU A 49 19.57 12.14 1.62
N ALA A 50 18.79 12.45 2.67
CA ALA A 50 17.89 11.49 3.30
C ALA A 50 16.70 11.13 2.39
N PHE A 51 16.21 12.12 1.64
CA PHE A 51 14.97 12.01 0.88
C PHE A 51 15.15 11.25 -0.43
N ALA A 52 16.21 11.55 -1.19
CA ALA A 52 16.38 11.01 -2.55
C ALA A 52 16.47 9.47 -2.61
N PRO A 53 17.30 8.78 -1.80
CA PRO A 53 17.40 7.33 -1.85
C PRO A 53 16.09 6.64 -1.45
N LYS A 54 15.41 7.17 -0.42
CA LYS A 54 14.11 6.65 0.04
C LYS A 54 13.03 6.79 -1.02
N ALA A 55 12.95 7.96 -1.68
CA ALA A 55 11.98 8.20 -2.75
C ALA A 55 12.20 7.25 -3.94
N LEU A 56 13.46 7.09 -4.38
CA LEU A 56 13.81 6.17 -5.46
C LEU A 56 13.45 4.72 -5.14
N ALA A 57 13.70 4.27 -3.91
CA ALA A 57 13.34 2.92 -3.48
C ALA A 57 11.82 2.68 -3.48
N VAL A 58 11.03 3.65 -2.99
CA VAL A 58 9.57 3.55 -3.03
C VAL A 58 9.06 3.57 -4.47
N CYS A 59 9.60 4.42 -5.34
CA CYS A 59 9.25 4.42 -6.76
C CYS A 59 9.57 3.08 -7.43
N ALA A 60 10.76 2.52 -7.18
CA ALA A 60 11.14 1.21 -7.69
C ALA A 60 10.20 0.11 -7.17
N ALA A 61 9.85 0.14 -5.89
CA ALA A 61 8.89 -0.79 -5.30
C ALA A 61 7.53 -0.68 -6.00
N LEU A 62 7.01 0.53 -6.23
CA LEU A 62 5.74 0.75 -6.92
C LEU A 62 5.76 0.23 -8.37
N VAL A 63 6.86 0.41 -9.09
CA VAL A 63 7.00 -0.12 -10.47
C VAL A 63 7.00 -1.66 -10.47
N LEU A 64 7.76 -2.27 -9.55
CA LEU A 64 7.88 -3.73 -9.47
C LEU A 64 6.60 -4.39 -8.94
N LEU A 65 5.94 -3.77 -7.98
CA LEU A 65 4.70 -4.26 -7.36
C LEU A 65 3.44 -3.82 -8.11
N GLY A 66 3.56 -2.92 -9.08
CA GLY A 66 2.44 -2.36 -9.85
C GLY A 66 1.48 -3.41 -10.41
N PRO A 67 1.96 -4.45 -11.12
CA PRO A 67 1.10 -5.52 -11.64
C PRO A 67 0.32 -6.25 -10.55
N PHE A 68 0.97 -6.52 -9.41
CA PHE A 68 0.32 -7.15 -8.26
C PHE A 68 -0.75 -6.25 -7.65
N MET A 69 -0.45 -4.96 -7.45
CA MET A 69 -1.40 -3.99 -6.89
C MET A 69 -2.62 -3.82 -7.79
N LEU A 70 -2.42 -3.80 -9.12
CA LEU A 70 -3.50 -3.77 -10.11
C LEU A 70 -4.37 -5.03 -10.05
N ALA A 71 -3.77 -6.21 -9.91
CA ALA A 71 -4.52 -7.46 -9.78
C ALA A 71 -5.40 -7.46 -8.52
N VAL A 72 -4.85 -7.05 -7.37
CA VAL A 72 -5.60 -6.96 -6.10
C VAL A 72 -6.75 -5.96 -6.20
N LEU A 73 -6.52 -4.79 -6.81
CA LEU A 73 -7.55 -3.78 -6.96
C LEU A 73 -8.66 -4.24 -7.93
N SER A 74 -8.29 -4.84 -9.05
CA SER A 74 -9.25 -5.34 -10.04
C SER A 74 -10.14 -6.45 -9.47
N ASP A 75 -9.55 -7.37 -8.71
CA ASP A 75 -10.29 -8.45 -8.04
C ASP A 75 -11.30 -7.90 -7.03
N TYR A 76 -10.85 -6.96 -6.18
CA TYR A 76 -11.75 -6.28 -5.23
C TYR A 76 -12.87 -5.51 -5.92
N THR A 77 -12.57 -4.81 -7.01
CA THR A 77 -13.59 -4.09 -7.80
C THR A 77 -14.64 -5.06 -8.37
N ARG A 78 -14.23 -6.21 -8.91
CA ARG A 78 -15.18 -7.23 -9.41
C ARG A 78 -16.09 -7.74 -8.30
N GLN A 79 -15.51 -8.08 -7.14
CA GLN A 79 -16.28 -8.53 -5.98
C GLN A 79 -17.29 -7.48 -5.49
N LEU A 80 -16.92 -6.19 -5.55
CA LEU A 80 -17.85 -5.10 -5.23
C LEU A 80 -19.04 -5.04 -6.20
N PHE A 81 -18.79 -5.16 -7.50
CA PHE A 81 -19.86 -5.18 -8.50
C PHE A 81 -20.77 -6.39 -8.36
N ASP A 82 -20.21 -7.58 -8.09
CA ASP A 82 -21.00 -8.79 -7.86
C ASP A 82 -21.92 -8.65 -6.63
N LYS A 83 -21.39 -8.09 -5.53
CA LYS A 83 -22.18 -7.76 -4.33
C LYS A 83 -23.28 -6.74 -4.63
N LEU A 84 -23.01 -5.74 -5.47
CA LEU A 84 -24.00 -4.72 -5.84
C LEU A 84 -25.14 -5.30 -6.68
N ILE A 85 -24.83 -6.17 -7.65
CA ILE A 85 -25.85 -6.86 -8.46
C ILE A 85 -26.72 -7.77 -7.59
N ALA A 86 -26.11 -8.49 -6.65
CA ALA A 86 -26.84 -9.37 -5.73
C ALA A 86 -27.86 -8.61 -4.86
N ILE A 87 -27.55 -7.36 -4.50
CA ILE A 87 -28.45 -6.48 -3.73
C ILE A 87 -29.53 -5.84 -4.63
N GLY A 88 -29.20 -5.48 -5.87
CA GLY A 88 -30.14 -4.85 -6.81
C GLY A 88 -31.10 -5.83 -7.49
N GLY A 89 -30.79 -7.13 -7.49
CA GLY A 89 -31.62 -8.20 -8.04
C GLY A 89 -32.64 -8.81 -7.08
N SER A 90 -32.69 -8.33 -5.83
CA SER A 90 -33.64 -8.73 -4.78
C SER A 90 -34.69 -7.66 -4.49
#